data_AF-A0A2G1X1I3-F1
#
_entry.id   AF-A0A2G1X1I3-F1
#
_cell.length_a   1.000
_cell.length_b   1.000
_cell.length_c   1.000
_cell.angle_alpha   90.00
_cell.angle_beta   90.00
_cell.angle_gamma   90.00
#
_symmetry.space_group_name_H-M   'P 1'
#
loop_
_entity.id
_entity.type
_entity.pdbx_description
1 polymer ?
#
loop_
_entity_poly.entity_id
_entity_poly.type
_entity_poly.pdbx_seq_one_letter_code
_entity_poly.pdbx_strand_id
1 'polypeptide(L)'
;AAPPATPGSDVLDPALERVDFGIDFSRATFSDFLDLKSALFRRPALFREAQFDRSVSAGHARFLGHASFLAADFDDLAMFNDALFRRDARFQAARFFDLADFKRAYFGGRVSFDRVLCEGDLEVDEA
;
A
#
# COMPACT_ATOMS: atom_id res chain seq x y z
N ALA A 1 14.53 -30.65 2.69
CA ALA A 1 14.99 -29.48 3.45
C ALA A 1 14.93 -28.28 2.53
N ALA A 2 13.98 -27.36 2.76
CA ALA A 2 13.92 -26.09 2.04
C ALA A 2 15.06 -25.17 2.53
N PRO A 3 15.62 -24.29 1.69
CA PRO A 3 16.73 -23.44 2.09
C PRO A 3 16.27 -22.38 3.09
N PRO A 4 17.16 -21.88 3.97
CA PRO A 4 16.83 -20.81 4.88
C PRO A 4 16.50 -19.55 4.08
N ALA A 5 15.31 -18.98 4.30
CA ALA A 5 14.96 -17.67 3.78
C ALA A 5 15.97 -16.65 4.32
N THR A 6 16.74 -16.06 3.42
CA THR A 6 17.60 -14.90 3.73
C THR A 6 16.74 -13.78 4.32
N PRO A 7 17.16 -13.11 5.41
CA PRO A 7 16.48 -11.93 5.92
C PRO A 7 16.65 -10.81 4.90
N GLY A 8 15.65 -10.65 4.03
CA GLY A 8 15.61 -9.59 3.04
C GLY A 8 15.29 -8.28 3.74
N SER A 9 16.33 -7.53 4.14
CA SER A 9 16.31 -6.07 4.30
C SER A 9 14.99 -5.49 4.87
N ASP A 10 14.56 -6.02 6.00
CA ASP A 10 13.36 -5.60 6.76
C ASP A 10 13.69 -4.44 7.70
N VAL A 11 14.49 -3.48 7.22
CA VAL A 11 14.92 -2.34 8.03
C VAL A 11 14.29 -1.10 7.41
N LEU A 12 13.12 -0.70 7.92
CA LEU A 12 12.87 0.74 7.97
C LEU A 12 14.02 1.36 8.74
N ASP A 13 14.56 2.47 8.25
CA ASP A 13 15.58 3.22 8.98
C ASP A 13 15.16 3.31 10.44
N PRO A 14 15.97 2.86 11.42
CA PRO A 14 15.59 2.87 12.84
C PRO A 14 15.37 4.30 13.38
N ALA A 15 15.70 5.32 12.59
CA ALA A 15 15.33 6.71 12.82
C ALA A 15 13.86 7.03 12.52
N LEU A 16 13.17 6.26 11.66
CA LEU A 16 11.73 6.36 11.39
C LEU A 16 10.87 5.70 12.48
N GLU A 17 11.44 4.81 13.30
CA GLU A 17 10.77 4.25 14.48
C GLU A 17 10.70 5.23 15.67
N ARG A 18 11.41 6.36 15.59
CA ARG A 18 11.59 7.32 16.69
C ARG A 18 10.90 8.68 16.51
N VAL A 19 9.92 8.84 15.61
CA VAL A 19 9.24 10.14 15.43
C VAL A 19 7.72 10.05 15.24
N ASP A 20 7.01 10.56 16.24
CA ASP A 20 5.64 11.09 16.36
C ASP A 20 4.53 10.70 15.36
N PHE A 21 3.59 9.87 15.87
CA PHE A 21 2.18 9.69 15.48
C PHE A 21 1.89 9.69 13.98
N GLY A 22 2.31 8.65 13.26
CA GLY A 22 1.65 8.24 12.01
C GLY A 22 0.32 7.53 12.29
N ILE A 23 -0.43 7.21 11.23
CA ILE A 23 -1.60 6.33 11.34
C ILE A 23 -1.12 4.91 11.10
N ASP A 24 -1.34 4.02 12.07
CA ASP A 24 -0.94 2.62 11.99
C ASP A 24 -2.18 1.72 11.98
N PHE A 25 -2.40 1.10 10.83
CA PHE A 25 -3.38 0.05 10.56
C PHE A 25 -2.69 -1.27 10.23
N SER A 26 -1.46 -1.47 10.71
CA SER A 26 -0.78 -2.74 10.51
C SER A 26 -1.57 -3.87 11.19
N ARG A 27 -1.80 -4.96 10.46
CA ARG A 27 -2.64 -6.10 10.87
C ARG A 27 -4.10 -5.75 11.15
N ALA A 28 -4.57 -4.61 10.65
CA ALA A 28 -5.99 -4.28 10.70
C ALA A 28 -6.75 -5.09 9.65
N THR A 29 -7.93 -5.58 10.04
CA THR A 29 -8.88 -6.21 9.12
C THR A 29 -10.03 -5.23 8.87
N PHE A 30 -10.24 -4.90 7.60
CA PHE A 30 -11.34 -4.09 7.13
C PHE A 30 -12.35 -5.00 6.43
N SER A 31 -13.37 -5.41 7.18
CA SER A 31 -14.39 -6.36 6.68
C SER A 31 -15.51 -5.71 5.87
N ASP A 32 -15.50 -4.39 5.74
CA ASP A 32 -16.45 -3.60 4.95
C ASP A 32 -15.71 -2.62 4.04
N PHE A 33 -16.43 -2.01 3.10
CA PHE A 33 -15.90 -1.04 2.14
C PHE A 33 -15.16 0.10 2.85
N LEU A 34 -13.92 0.35 2.42
CA LEU A 34 -13.09 1.43 2.94
C LEU A 34 -13.01 2.59 1.94
N ASP A 35 -13.70 3.68 2.24
CA ASP A 35 -13.63 4.92 1.45
C ASP A 35 -12.51 5.84 1.96
N LEU A 36 -11.49 6.01 1.13
CA LEU A 36 -10.38 6.95 1.30
C LEU A 36 -10.34 7.98 0.16
N LYS A 37 -11.44 8.17 -0.60
CA LYS A 37 -11.45 9.12 -1.72
C LYS A 37 -11.07 10.51 -1.25
N SER A 38 -10.11 11.13 -1.94
CA SER A 38 -9.59 12.47 -1.62
C SER A 38 -9.03 12.62 -0.19
N ALA A 39 -8.76 11.51 0.52
CA ALA A 39 -8.20 11.55 1.86
C ALA A 39 -6.80 12.19 1.85
N LEU A 40 -6.49 12.99 2.87
CA LEU A 40 -5.19 13.68 2.98
C LEU A 40 -4.38 13.11 4.14
N PHE A 41 -3.40 12.26 3.82
CA PHE A 41 -2.46 11.71 4.79
C PHE A 41 -1.20 12.57 4.85
N ARG A 42 -1.17 13.51 5.80
CA ARG A 42 -0.02 14.40 6.03
C ARG A 42 1.15 13.70 6.72
N ARG A 43 0.84 12.67 7.50
CA ARG A 43 1.79 11.86 8.28
C ARG A 43 1.90 10.46 7.64
N PRO A 44 2.89 9.66 8.04
CA PRO A 44 3.00 8.29 7.54
C PRO A 44 1.73 7.49 7.79
N ALA A 45 1.33 6.66 6.81
CA ALA A 45 0.20 5.75 6.88
C ALA A 45 0.70 4.32 6.64
N LEU A 46 0.57 3.47 7.66
CA LEU A 46 1.04 2.09 7.64
C LEU A 46 -0.17 1.15 7.59
N PHE A 47 -0.18 0.25 6.61
CA PHE A 47 -1.16 -0.80 6.38
C PHE A 47 -0.44 -2.13 6.17
N ARG A 48 0.57 -2.41 7.02
CA ARG A 48 1.38 -3.62 6.86
C ARG A 48 0.59 -4.84 7.29
N GLU A 49 0.58 -5.91 6.50
CA GLU A 49 -0.21 -7.11 6.79
C GLU A 49 -1.70 -6.79 7.01
N ALA A 50 -2.19 -5.67 6.46
CA ALA A 50 -3.59 -5.28 6.56
C ALA A 50 -4.43 -6.13 5.60
N GLN A 51 -5.62 -6.52 6.03
CA GLN A 51 -6.56 -7.32 5.25
C GLN A 51 -7.76 -6.46 4.88
N PHE A 52 -8.05 -6.39 3.59
CA PHE A 52 -9.22 -5.71 3.06
C PHE A 52 -10.13 -6.75 2.41
N ASP A 53 -11.13 -7.20 3.16
CA ASP A 53 -12.07 -8.25 2.73
C ASP A 53 -13.05 -7.72 1.67
N ARG A 54 -13.13 -6.39 1.51
CA ARG A 54 -14.01 -5.66 0.61
C ARG A 54 -13.25 -4.58 -0.13
N SER A 55 -13.90 -4.07 -1.17
CA SER A 55 -13.38 -3.02 -2.03
C SER A 55 -12.80 -1.84 -1.23
N VAL A 56 -11.62 -1.36 -1.62
CA VAL A 56 -10.96 -0.17 -1.08
C VAL A 56 -10.92 0.90 -2.16
N SER A 57 -11.34 2.11 -1.80
CA SER A 57 -11.34 3.22 -2.72
C SER A 57 -10.51 4.39 -2.20
N ALA A 58 -9.27 4.50 -2.65
CA ALA A 58 -8.34 5.59 -2.38
C ALA A 58 -8.18 6.56 -3.58
N GLY A 59 -9.20 6.67 -4.43
CA GLY A 59 -9.15 7.56 -5.58
C GLY A 59 -8.92 9.03 -5.20
N HIS A 60 -7.99 9.72 -5.88
CA HIS A 60 -7.54 11.09 -5.53
C HIS A 60 -6.95 11.25 -4.12
N ALA A 61 -6.68 10.18 -3.38
CA ALA A 61 -6.07 10.27 -2.06
C ALA A 61 -4.66 10.86 -2.15
N ARG A 62 -4.25 11.65 -1.16
CA ARG A 62 -2.97 12.35 -1.11
C ARG A 62 -2.15 11.87 0.07
N PHE A 63 -1.25 10.94 -0.18
CA PHE A 63 -0.24 10.45 0.75
C PHE A 63 0.99 11.37 0.70
N LEU A 64 1.01 12.38 1.56
CA LEU A 64 2.14 13.31 1.67
C LEU A 64 3.26 12.75 2.56
N GLY A 65 2.92 11.87 3.50
CA GLY A 65 3.87 11.06 4.28
C GLY A 65 4.22 9.75 3.60
N HIS A 66 5.05 8.93 4.25
CA HIS A 66 5.36 7.57 3.78
C HIS A 66 4.11 6.68 3.82
N ALA A 67 3.87 5.91 2.77
CA ALA A 67 2.77 4.95 2.69
C ALA A 67 3.33 3.52 2.62
N SER A 68 2.83 2.60 3.43
CA SER A 68 3.33 1.24 3.47
C SER A 68 2.19 0.23 3.49
N PHE A 69 1.96 -0.45 2.38
CA PHE A 69 1.04 -1.58 2.18
C PHE A 69 1.83 -2.89 2.05
N LEU A 70 2.87 -3.04 2.88
CA LEU A 70 3.74 -4.22 2.88
C LEU A 70 2.91 -5.45 3.27
N ALA A 71 2.91 -6.49 2.44
CA ALA A 71 2.15 -7.72 2.67
C ALA A 71 0.65 -7.47 2.93
N ALA A 72 0.07 -6.41 2.39
CA ALA A 72 -1.36 -6.16 2.48
C ALA A 72 -2.13 -7.06 1.52
N ASP A 73 -3.24 -7.63 1.98
CA ASP A 73 -4.13 -8.46 1.18
C ASP A 73 -5.38 -7.64 0.82
N PHE A 74 -5.63 -7.49 -0.47
CA PHE A 74 -6.85 -6.91 -1.04
C PHE A 74 -7.65 -8.02 -1.71
N ASP A 75 -8.69 -8.50 -1.04
CA ASP A 75 -9.51 -9.63 -1.51
C ASP A 75 -10.55 -9.22 -2.58
N ASP A 76 -10.69 -7.92 -2.82
CA ASP A 76 -11.67 -7.31 -3.72
C ASP A 76 -11.04 -6.07 -4.40
N LEU A 77 -11.84 -5.25 -5.09
CA LEU A 77 -11.39 -4.11 -5.88
C LEU A 77 -10.52 -3.12 -5.08
N ALA A 78 -9.33 -2.81 -5.60
CA ALA A 78 -8.40 -1.85 -4.99
C ALA A 78 -8.20 -0.63 -5.90
N MET A 79 -8.98 0.43 -5.67
CA MET A 79 -8.95 1.64 -6.50
C MET A 79 -8.01 2.70 -5.91
N PHE A 80 -6.87 2.90 -6.55
CA PHE A 80 -5.87 3.95 -6.26
C PHE A 80 -5.74 4.96 -7.41
N ASN A 81 -6.75 5.04 -8.28
CA ASN A 81 -6.75 5.93 -9.43
C ASN A 81 -6.58 7.40 -9.01
N ASP A 82 -5.75 8.16 -9.72
CA ASP A 82 -5.41 9.55 -9.38
C ASP A 82 -4.80 9.76 -7.98
N ALA A 83 -4.38 8.71 -7.27
CA ALA A 83 -3.75 8.84 -5.96
C ALA A 83 -2.37 9.49 -6.07
N LEU A 84 -2.03 10.36 -5.13
CA LEU A 84 -0.76 11.06 -5.04
C LEU A 84 0.07 10.49 -3.88
N PHE A 85 1.14 9.78 -4.20
CA PHE A 85 2.16 9.34 -3.26
C PHE A 85 3.37 10.26 -3.37
N ARG A 86 3.46 11.28 -2.50
CA ARG A 86 4.54 12.28 -2.57
C ARG A 86 5.88 11.75 -2.07
N ARG A 87 5.84 10.82 -1.12
CA ARG A 87 7.01 10.17 -0.50
C ARG A 87 7.05 8.70 -0.92
N ASP A 88 7.88 7.92 -0.25
CA ASP A 88 8.03 6.51 -0.57
C ASP A 88 6.72 5.75 -0.31
N ALA A 89 6.36 4.90 -1.28
CA ALA A 89 5.19 4.03 -1.24
C ALA A 89 5.65 2.58 -1.38
N ARG A 90 5.33 1.73 -0.40
CA ARG A 90 5.75 0.32 -0.39
C ARG A 90 4.53 -0.57 -0.58
N PHE A 91 4.51 -1.36 -1.65
CA PHE A 91 3.51 -2.39 -1.92
C PHE A 91 4.15 -3.78 -1.98
N GLN A 92 5.35 -3.93 -1.41
CA GLN A 92 6.08 -5.20 -1.45
C GLN A 92 5.24 -6.32 -0.83
N ALA A 93 5.23 -7.49 -1.47
CA ALA A 93 4.44 -8.66 -1.09
C ALA A 93 2.93 -8.42 -0.95
N ALA A 94 2.40 -7.29 -1.44
CA ALA A 94 0.96 -7.06 -1.45
C ALA A 94 0.28 -8.02 -2.43
N ARG A 95 -0.93 -8.46 -2.07
CA ARG A 95 -1.77 -9.32 -2.90
C ARG A 95 -3.01 -8.56 -3.33
N PHE A 96 -3.26 -8.55 -4.62
CA PHE A 96 -4.47 -8.01 -5.23
C PHE A 96 -5.23 -9.17 -5.87
N PHE A 97 -6.33 -9.56 -5.25
CA PHE A 97 -7.12 -10.71 -5.70
C PHE A 97 -7.98 -10.38 -6.92
N ASP A 98 -8.62 -9.21 -6.90
CA ASP A 98 -9.42 -8.67 -8.01
C ASP A 98 -8.67 -7.48 -8.68
N LEU A 99 -9.40 -6.63 -9.41
CA LEU A 99 -8.87 -5.46 -10.08
C LEU A 99 -8.19 -4.48 -9.11
N ALA A 100 -6.94 -4.15 -9.42
CA ALA A 100 -6.19 -3.07 -8.80
C ALA A 100 -5.94 -1.95 -9.82
N ASP A 101 -6.57 -0.79 -9.60
CA ASP A 101 -6.50 0.36 -10.51
C ASP A 101 -5.59 1.45 -9.94
N PHE A 102 -4.44 1.63 -10.57
CA PHE A 102 -3.46 2.68 -10.30
C PHE A 102 -3.34 3.67 -11.47
N LYS A 103 -4.34 3.74 -12.36
CA LYS A 103 -4.35 4.72 -13.46
C LYS A 103 -4.22 6.13 -12.92
N ARG A 104 -3.36 6.93 -13.56
CA ARG A 104 -3.04 8.31 -13.19
C ARG A 104 -2.50 8.48 -11.77
N ALA A 105 -2.15 7.39 -11.07
CA ALA A 105 -1.51 7.48 -9.78
C ALA A 105 -0.10 8.05 -9.95
N TYR A 106 0.25 9.02 -9.11
CA TYR A 106 1.55 9.68 -9.14
C TYR A 106 2.40 9.24 -7.97
N PHE A 107 3.58 8.68 -8.29
CA PHE A 107 4.60 8.30 -7.31
C PHE A 107 5.78 9.27 -7.40
N GLY A 108 5.84 10.23 -6.48
CA GLY A 108 6.92 11.22 -6.38
C GLY A 108 8.13 10.77 -5.56
N GLY A 109 8.00 9.68 -4.80
CA GLY A 109 9.08 9.04 -4.05
C GLY A 109 9.45 7.67 -4.60
N ARG A 110 10.19 6.88 -3.83
CA ARG A 110 10.51 5.50 -4.21
C ARG A 110 9.26 4.63 -4.08
N VAL A 111 8.88 3.96 -5.16
CA VAL A 111 7.86 2.91 -5.14
C VAL A 111 8.51 1.53 -5.20
N SER A 112 7.98 0.56 -4.44
CA SER A 112 8.42 -0.83 -4.49
C SER A 112 7.22 -1.76 -4.64
N PHE A 113 7.19 -2.51 -5.74
CA PHE A 113 6.23 -3.56 -6.05
C PHE A 113 6.89 -4.96 -6.03
N ASP A 114 7.94 -5.13 -5.23
CA ASP A 114 8.64 -6.42 -5.13
C ASP A 114 7.68 -7.51 -4.65
N ARG A 115 7.64 -8.67 -5.33
CA ARG A 115 6.78 -9.81 -4.99
C ARG A 115 5.28 -9.50 -4.88
N VAL A 116 4.80 -8.47 -5.57
CA VAL A 116 3.35 -8.25 -5.67
C VAL A 116 2.71 -9.42 -6.42
N LEU A 117 1.61 -9.91 -5.87
CA LEU A 117 0.80 -10.96 -6.47
C LEU A 117 -0.51 -10.35 -6.95
N CYS A 118 -0.69 -10.26 -8.25
CA CYS A 118 -1.96 -9.88 -8.87
C CYS A 118 -2.61 -11.16 -9.40
N GLU A 119 -3.75 -11.56 -8.84
CA GLU A 119 -4.58 -12.62 -9.39
C GLU A 119 -5.63 -12.06 -10.37
N GLY A 120 -6.08 -10.83 -10.13
CA GLY A 120 -6.92 -10.05 -11.03
C GLY A 120 -6.13 -9.13 -11.95
N ASP A 121 -6.85 -8.21 -12.60
CA ASP A 121 -6.27 -7.21 -13.49
C ASP A 121 -5.51 -6.13 -12.70
N LEU A 122 -4.32 -5.76 -13.18
CA LEU A 122 -3.56 -4.62 -12.67
C LEU A 122 -3.54 -3.52 -13.73
N GLU A 123 -4.26 -2.44 -13.47
CA GLU A 123 -4.31 -1.29 -14.36
C GLU A 123 -3.33 -0.22 -13.89
N VAL A 124 -2.33 0.07 -14.70
CA VAL A 124 -1.35 1.16 -14.49
C VAL A 124 -1.29 2.01 -15.76
N ASP A 125 -1.09 3.32 -15.64
CA ASP A 125 -0.86 4.17 -16.81
C ASP A 125 0.46 3.80 -17.49
N GLU A 126 0.46 3.75 -18.83
CA GLU A 126 1.69 3.65 -19.61
C GLU A 126 2.48 4.96 -19.47
N ALA A 127 3.76 4.84 -19.07
CA ALA A 127 4.65 5.96 -18.77
C ALA A 127 5.12 6.72 -20.02
#